data_AF-A0A966QUY1-F1
#
_entry.id   AF-A0A966QUY1-F1
#
_cell.length_a   1.000
_cell.length_b   1.000
_cell.length_c   1.000
_cell.angle_alpha   90.00
_cell.angle_beta   90.00
_cell.angle_gamma   90.00
#
_symmetry.space_group_name_H-M   'P 1'
#
loop_
_entity.id
_entity.type
_entity.pdbx_description
1 polymer ?
#
loop_
_entity_poly.entity_id
_entity_poly.type
_entity_poly.pdbx_seq_one_letter_code
_entity_poly.pdbx_strand_id
1 'polypeptide(L)' 'RPYARPQPRVRHGRHTLCVCVHSDVYRHVRQLAADHQLSLSGAAHHLLRLGAGLEPLLPLSSSPSTLSSKSHGD' A
#
# COMPACT_ATOMS: atom_id res chain seq x y z
N ARG A 1 -13.74 -3.56 -39.53
CA ARG A 1 -13.90 -2.95 -38.20
C ARG A 1 -12.88 -3.60 -37.27
N PRO A 2 -11.83 -2.92 -36.79
CA PRO A 2 -10.87 -3.53 -35.89
C PRO A 2 -11.55 -3.72 -34.53
N TYR A 3 -11.47 -4.94 -34.00
CA TYR A 3 -12.03 -5.31 -32.70
C TYR A 3 -11.40 -4.41 -31.62
N ALA A 4 -12.22 -3.62 -30.94
CA ALA A 4 -11.78 -2.88 -29.77
C ALA A 4 -11.33 -3.90 -28.72
N ARG A 5 -10.01 -4.00 -28.50
CA ARG A 5 -9.44 -4.78 -27.41
C ARG A 5 -10.10 -4.28 -26.13
N PRO A 6 -10.79 -5.12 -25.34
CA PRO A 6 -11.36 -4.66 -24.08
C PRO A 6 -10.20 -4.13 -23.24
N GLN A 7 -10.16 -2.82 -23.00
CA GLN A 7 -9.25 -2.26 -22.01
C GLN A 7 -9.53 -3.01 -20.71
N PRO A 8 -8.51 -3.57 -20.04
CA PRO A 8 -8.73 -4.13 -18.72
C PRO A 8 -9.31 -2.99 -17.89
N ARG A 9 -10.59 -3.12 -17.51
CA ARG A 9 -11.18 -2.21 -16.53
C ARG A 9 -10.26 -2.30 -15.33
N VAL A 10 -9.49 -1.25 -15.07
CA VAL A 10 -8.54 -1.23 -13.96
C VAL A 10 -9.39 -1.41 -12.72
N ARG A 11 -9.51 -2.66 -12.24
CA ARG A 11 -10.11 -3.00 -10.96
C ARG A 11 -9.46 -2.04 -9.97
N HIS A 12 -10.24 -1.21 -9.27
CA HIS A 12 -9.76 -0.19 -8.33
C HIS A 12 -8.41 -0.61 -7.71
N GLY A 13 -7.33 -0.05 -8.25
CA GLY A 13 -6.07 -0.78 -8.45
C GLY A 13 -4.97 -0.35 -7.50
N ARG A 14 -3.96 -1.21 -7.33
CA ARG A 14 -2.73 -0.84 -6.64
C ARG A 14 -1.94 0.10 -7.54
N HIS A 15 -1.77 1.35 -7.11
CA HIS A 15 -0.99 2.37 -7.82
C HIS A 15 0.39 2.50 -7.19
N THR A 16 1.44 2.56 -8.01
CA THR A 16 2.83 2.76 -7.54
C THR A 16 3.25 4.18 -7.87
N LEU A 17 3.76 4.89 -6.87
CA LEU A 17 4.36 6.22 -7.02
C LEU A 17 5.85 6.15 -6.68
N CYS A 18 6.66 6.87 -7.44
CA CYS A 18 8.08 7.08 -7.16
C CYS A 18 8.34 8.58 -7.15
N VAL A 19 8.94 9.08 -6.06
CA VAL A 19 9.20 10.51 -5.87
C VAL A 19 10.55 10.69 -5.19
N CYS A 20 11.21 11.81 -5.46
CA CYS A 20 12.36 12.27 -4.70
C CYS A 20 11.89 13.22 -3.60
N VAL A 21 12.43 13.07 -2.39
CA VAL A 21 12.09 13.91 -1.23
C VAL A 21 13.36 14.50 -0.62
N HIS A 22 13.21 15.58 0.13
CA HIS A 22 14.33 16.10 0.92
C HIS A 22 14.81 15.09 1.98
N SER A 23 16.07 15.25 2.40
CA SER A 23 16.73 14.32 3.33
C SER A 23 16.08 14.26 4.71
N ASP A 24 15.49 15.35 5.17
CA ASP A 24 14.76 15.45 6.44
C ASP A 24 13.47 14.60 6.40
N VAL A 25 12.69 14.71 5.32
CA VAL A 25 11.51 13.86 5.06
C VAL A 25 11.91 12.39 5.07
N TYR A 26 12.99 12.03 4.35
CA TYR A 26 13.47 10.65 4.32
C TYR A 26 13.85 10.13 5.72
N ARG A 27 14.54 10.94 6.54
CA ARG A 27 14.89 10.57 7.92
C ARG A 27 13.64 10.34 8.78
N HIS A 28 12.65 11.22 8.67
CA HIS A 28 11.40 11.11 9.42
C HIS A 28 10.61 9.84 9.03
N VAL A 29 10.47 9.59 7.73
CA VAL A 29 9.82 8.35 7.22
C VAL A 29 10.56 7.10 7.71
N ARG A 30 11.90 7.13 7.72
CA ARG A 30 12.71 5.98 8.15
C ARG A 30 12.60 5.72 9.65
N GLN A 31 12.45 6.76 10.47
CA GLN A 31 12.18 6.63 11.89
C GLN A 31 10.78 6.04 12.13
N LEU A 32 9.75 6.60 11.49
CA LEU A 32 8.37 6.07 11.57
C LEU A 32 8.29 4.60 11.15
N ALA A 33 9.04 4.21 10.10
CA ALA A 33 9.13 2.83 9.67
C ALA A 33 9.68 1.90 10.76
N ALA A 34 10.71 2.33 11.49
CA ALA A 34 11.27 1.56 12.60
C ALA A 34 10.30 1.47 13.78
N ASP A 35 9.72 2.61 14.18
CA ASP A 35 8.84 2.71 15.35
C ASP A 35 7.57 1.85 15.18
N HIS A 36 7.04 1.80 13.95
CA HIS A 36 5.81 1.07 13.64
C HIS A 36 6.03 -0.28 12.93
N GLN A 37 7.29 -0.73 12.79
CA GLN A 37 7.65 -1.96 12.07
C GLN A 37 7.06 -2.01 10.64
N LEU A 38 7.07 -0.89 9.94
CA LEU A 38 6.58 -0.76 8.57
C LEU A 38 7.73 -0.83 7.57
N SER A 39 7.42 -1.21 6.33
CA SER A 39 8.32 -0.88 5.22
C SER A 39 8.40 0.64 5.04
N LEU A 40 9.45 1.15 4.39
CA LEU A 40 9.54 2.58 4.05
C LEU A 40 8.33 3.06 3.23
N SER A 41 7.87 2.24 2.28
CA SER A 41 6.66 2.54 1.50
C SER A 41 5.40 2.51 2.36
N GLY A 42 5.33 1.62 3.35
CA GLY A 42 4.24 1.56 4.32
C GLY A 42 4.20 2.80 5.23
N ALA A 43 5.35 3.24 5.74
CA ALA A 43 5.47 4.45 6.54
C ALA A 43 5.10 5.71 5.73
N ALA A 44 5.57 5.82 4.49
CA ALA A 44 5.18 6.90 3.59
C ALA A 44 3.66 6.88 3.30
N HIS A 45 3.09 5.70 3.03
CA HIS A 45 1.66 5.54 2.81
C HIS A 45 0.84 5.88 4.06
N HIS A 46 1.33 5.54 5.26
CA HIS A 46 0.71 5.91 6.52
C HIS A 46 0.61 7.43 6.67
N LEU A 47 1.69 8.17 6.45
CA LEU A 47 1.68 9.64 6.50
C LEU A 47 0.74 10.26 5.45
N LEU A 48 0.73 9.72 4.23
CA LEU A 48 -0.19 10.17 3.18
C LEU A 48 -1.66 9.98 3.57
N ARG A 49 -1.99 8.89 4.25
CA ARG A 49 -3.34 8.64 4.76
C ARG A 49 -3.73 9.66 5.83
N LEU A 50 -2.87 9.89 6.82
CA LEU A 50 -3.12 10.88 7.87
C LEU A 50 -3.32 12.30 7.30
N GLY A 51 -2.47 12.72 6.36
CA GLY A 51 -2.59 14.02 5.68
C GLY A 51 -3.86 14.16 4.83
N ALA A 52 -4.44 13.05 4.37
CA ALA A 52 -5.70 13.00 3.65
C ALA A 52 -6.93 12.83 4.57
N GLY A 53 -6.76 12.83 5.90
CA GLY A 53 -7.85 12.58 6.86
C GLY A 53 -8.37 11.14 6.85
N LEU A 54 -7.56 10.19 6.38
CA LEU A 54 -7.89 8.76 6.35
C LEU A 54 -7.32 8.05 7.59
N GLU A 55 -8.00 6.99 8.01
CA GLU A 55 -7.56 6.14 9.11
C GLU A 55 -6.12 5.62 8.90
N PRO A 56 -5.28 5.54 9.94
CA PRO A 56 -3.91 5.04 9.83
C PRO A 56 -3.85 3.61 9.29
N LEU A 57 -2.70 3.23 8.72
CA LEU A 57 -2.44 1.81 8.45
C LEU A 57 -2.42 1.06 9.79
N LEU A 58 -3.37 0.15 9.99
CA LEU A 58 -3.43 -0.73 11.16
C LEU A 58 -2.08 -1.43 11.38
N PRO A 59 -1.66 -1.66 12.63
CA PRO A 59 -0.44 -2.41 12.92
C PRO A 59 -0.53 -3.83 12.35
N LEU A 60 0.47 -4.19 11.52
CA LEU A 60 0.55 -5.48 10.82
C LEU A 60 0.72 -6.69 11.75
N SER A 61 0.91 -6.50 13.07
CA SER A 61 0.86 -7.60 14.04
C SER A 61 -0.54 -8.17 14.25
N SER A 62 -1.58 -7.45 13.80
CA SER A 62 -2.95 -7.92 13.71
C SER A 62 -3.27 -8.35 12.28
N SER A 63 -2.55 -9.35 11.78
CA SER A 63 -3.05 -10.10 10.63
C SER A 63 -4.19 -11.00 11.13
N PRO A 64 -5.47 -10.78 10.76
CA PRO A 64 -6.35 -11.92 10.62
C PRO A 64 -5.74 -12.71 9.47
N SER A 65 -5.15 -13.86 9.79
CA SER A 65 -4.74 -14.87 8.82
C SER A 65 -5.91 -15.09 7.86
N THR A 66 -5.90 -14.42 6.70
CA THR A 66 -6.77 -14.79 5.61
C THR A 66 -6.17 -16.07 5.06
N LEU A 67 -6.55 -17.20 5.67
CA LEU A 67 -6.60 -18.47 4.99
C LEU A 67 -7.47 -18.25 3.75
N SER A 68 -6.84 -17.87 2.64
CA SER A 68 -7.41 -18.15 1.33
C SER A 68 -7.23 -19.65 1.11
N SER A 69 -8.07 -20.45 1.78
CA SER A 69 -8.28 -21.85 1.44
C SER A 69 -8.97 -21.86 0.08
N LYS A 70 -8.19 -21.72 -0.98
CA LYS A 70 -8.63 -22.00 -2.33
C LYS A 70 -8.59 -23.52 -2.51
N SER A 71 -9.60 -24.20 -1.95
CA SER A 71 -9.94 -25.58 -2.33
C SER A 71 -10.49 -25.52 -3.76
N HIS A 72 -9.74 -26.06 -4.71
CA HIS A 72 -10.27 -26.40 -6.02
C HIS A 72 -10.28 -27.93 -6.07
N GLY A 73 -11.47 -28.50 -5.89
CA GLY A 73 -11.70 -29.89 -6.19
C GLY A 73 -11.66 -30.09 -7.70
N ASP A 74 -10.94 -31.12 -8.11
CA ASP A 74 -11.36 -32.06 -9.16
C ASP A 74 -10.96 -33.46 -8.67
#